data_AF-A0A3C0BU84-F1
#
_entry.id   AF-A0A3C0BU84-F1
#
_cell.length_a   1.000
_cell.length_b   1.000
_cell.length_c   1.000
_cell.angle_alpha   90.00
_cell.angle_beta   90.00
_cell.angle_gamma   90.00
#
_symmetry.space_group_name_H-M   'P 1'
#
loop_
_entity.id
_entity.type
_entity.pdbx_description
1 polymer ?
#
loop_
_entity_poly.entity_id
_entity_poly.type
_entity_poly.pdbx_seq_one_letter_code
_entity_poly.pdbx_strand_id
1 'polypeptide(L)'
;MRLFRAPFLGDAEPTTSDEIVPIEIAQSMGYVSVGLHVDPNDWLRPSADVIVDRVFAQVSDPSPDIRGHVILLHDSGGDRSQTVAALPKLIDDLRAKGYDFVTVSELAGLTRDQAMPPVPPQSLGHFVSLPVFTAVGVLGHVLTFLFFTAIWLGVARVLFLSAIGLRNRRAEARRVAPLLPDAPPLQTVLIPAHNEAKVIVGAVNHILASDYPN
;
A
#
# COMPACT_ATOMS: atom_id res chain seq x y z
N MET A 1 3.29 -28.99 -2.20
CA MET A 1 2.68 -28.46 -3.43
C MET A 1 3.71 -28.62 -4.54
N ARG A 2 3.33 -29.16 -5.71
CA ARG A 2 4.25 -29.39 -6.86
C ARG A 2 4.06 -28.43 -8.01
N LEU A 3 3.00 -27.62 -8.01
CA LEU A 3 2.70 -26.64 -9.04
C LEU A 3 3.18 -25.26 -8.58
N PHE A 4 3.77 -24.48 -9.48
CA PHE A 4 4.24 -23.13 -9.20
C PHE A 4 3.88 -22.19 -10.35
N ARG A 5 3.57 -20.94 -10.03
CA ARG A 5 3.41 -19.87 -11.03
C ARG A 5 4.22 -18.67 -10.54
N ALA A 6 5.14 -18.20 -11.37
CA ALA A 6 5.94 -17.04 -11.02
C ALA A 6 5.05 -15.78 -11.00
N PRO A 7 5.30 -14.83 -10.07
CA PRO A 7 4.61 -13.55 -10.08
C PRO A 7 4.90 -12.76 -11.37
N PHE A 8 3.88 -12.09 -11.90
CA PHE A 8 3.92 -11.17 -13.05
C PHE A 8 4.27 -11.78 -14.42
N LEU A 9 5.22 -12.70 -14.48
CA LEU A 9 5.81 -13.26 -15.69
C LEU A 9 5.46 -14.76 -15.74
N GLY A 10 4.41 -15.12 -16.47
CA GLY A 10 3.84 -16.47 -16.43
C GLY A 10 3.03 -16.83 -17.66
N ASP A 11 3.52 -16.45 -18.84
CA ASP A 11 2.97 -16.89 -20.13
C ASP A 11 3.32 -18.36 -20.37
N ALA A 12 2.48 -19.07 -21.12
CA ALA A 12 2.73 -20.47 -21.50
C ALA A 12 3.95 -20.60 -22.43
N GLU A 13 4.32 -19.53 -23.12
CA GLU A 13 5.44 -19.46 -24.05
C GLU A 13 6.40 -18.35 -23.62
N PRO A 14 7.32 -18.60 -22.68
CA PRO A 14 8.25 -17.58 -22.21
C PRO A 14 9.22 -17.18 -23.33
N THR A 15 9.34 -15.88 -23.59
CA THR A 15 10.18 -15.32 -24.67
C THR A 15 11.35 -14.50 -24.16
N THR A 16 11.38 -14.18 -22.86
CA THR A 16 12.43 -13.36 -22.24
C THR A 16 13.27 -14.15 -21.22
N SER A 17 14.50 -13.72 -20.98
CA SER A 17 15.36 -14.31 -19.94
C SER A 17 14.73 -14.21 -18.55
N ASP A 18 14.02 -13.11 -18.30
CA ASP A 18 13.41 -12.80 -17.00
C ASP A 18 12.21 -13.71 -16.71
N GLU A 19 11.58 -14.28 -17.74
CA GLU A 19 10.55 -15.32 -17.61
C GLU A 19 11.15 -16.72 -17.41
N ILE A 20 12.32 -17.00 -18.00
CA ILE A 20 12.94 -18.33 -17.96
C ILE A 20 13.61 -18.61 -16.61
N VAL A 21 14.30 -17.63 -16.02
CA VAL A 21 15.05 -17.82 -14.76
C VAL A 21 14.15 -18.32 -13.60
N PRO A 22 12.97 -17.76 -13.34
CA PRO A 22 12.07 -18.28 -12.31
C PRO A 22 11.60 -19.71 -12.59
N ILE A 23 11.41 -20.06 -13.87
CA ILE A 23 11.00 -21.41 -14.28
C ILE A 23 12.14 -22.40 -13.99
N GLU A 24 13.38 -22.06 -14.34
CA GLU A 24 14.56 -22.88 -14.05
C GLU A 24 14.74 -23.12 -12.55
N ILE A 25 14.63 -22.06 -11.74
CA ILE A 25 14.71 -22.16 -10.28
C ILE A 25 13.59 -23.08 -9.75
N ALA A 26 12.34 -22.87 -10.17
CA ALA A 26 11.22 -23.69 -9.75
C ALA A 26 11.43 -25.17 -10.11
N GLN A 27 11.90 -25.46 -11.33
CA GLN A 27 12.21 -26.81 -11.78
C GLN A 27 13.36 -27.45 -10.98
N SER A 28 14.42 -26.70 -10.69
CA SER A 28 15.54 -27.18 -9.86
C SER A 28 15.11 -27.58 -8.44
N MET A 29 14.02 -26.99 -7.95
CA MET A 29 13.39 -27.29 -6.66
C MET A 29 12.30 -28.38 -6.75
N GLY A 30 12.09 -28.96 -7.94
CA GLY A 30 11.12 -30.03 -8.18
C GLY A 30 9.68 -29.57 -8.40
N TYR A 31 9.45 -28.29 -8.70
CA TYR A 31 8.15 -27.76 -9.08
C TYR A 31 7.94 -27.85 -10.59
N VAL A 32 6.67 -27.95 -10.98
CA VAL A 32 6.18 -27.77 -12.35
C VAL A 32 5.64 -26.35 -12.47
N SER A 33 6.25 -25.55 -13.35
CA SER A 33 5.78 -24.20 -13.63
C SER A 33 4.53 -24.20 -14.49
N VAL A 34 3.55 -23.38 -14.14
CA VAL A 34 2.23 -23.28 -14.78
C VAL A 34 2.08 -21.90 -15.42
N GLY A 35 2.15 -21.88 -16.74
CA GLY A 35 1.89 -20.69 -17.57
C GLY A 35 0.41 -20.42 -17.80
N LEU A 36 0.11 -19.39 -18.59
CA LEU A 36 -1.24 -19.00 -19.03
C LEU A 36 -1.31 -18.95 -20.56
N HIS A 37 -2.49 -19.19 -21.13
CA HIS A 37 -2.75 -18.96 -22.56
C HIS A 37 -3.67 -17.76 -22.78
N VAL A 38 -4.52 -17.45 -21.80
CA VAL A 38 -5.54 -16.40 -21.89
C VAL A 38 -5.44 -15.46 -20.69
N ASP A 39 -5.19 -14.18 -20.94
CA ASP A 39 -5.21 -13.11 -19.92
C ASP A 39 -6.25 -12.04 -20.29
N PRO A 40 -7.41 -12.00 -19.61
CA PRO A 40 -8.42 -10.96 -19.83
C PRO A 40 -8.10 -9.62 -19.15
N ASN A 41 -6.97 -9.52 -18.44
CA ASN A 41 -6.56 -8.34 -17.67
C ASN A 41 -7.64 -7.90 -16.67
N ASP A 42 -8.21 -8.86 -15.93
CA ASP A 42 -9.25 -8.59 -14.92
C ASP A 42 -8.74 -7.75 -13.74
N TRP A 43 -7.43 -7.75 -13.51
CA TRP A 43 -6.76 -6.90 -12.54
C TRP A 43 -7.03 -5.40 -12.76
N LEU A 44 -7.28 -4.98 -14.02
CA LEU A 44 -7.71 -3.61 -14.40
C LEU A 44 -9.12 -3.25 -13.94
N ARG A 45 -9.90 -4.20 -13.41
CA ARG A 45 -11.31 -4.05 -13.02
C ARG A 45 -12.24 -3.59 -14.16
N PRO A 46 -12.14 -4.16 -15.38
CA PRO A 46 -13.14 -3.90 -16.41
C PRO A 46 -14.49 -4.52 -16.02
N SER A 47 -15.55 -4.21 -16.77
CA SER A 47 -16.86 -4.86 -16.58
C SER A 47 -16.78 -6.37 -16.85
N ALA A 48 -17.67 -7.14 -16.22
CA ALA A 48 -17.77 -8.59 -16.42
C ALA A 48 -17.86 -8.99 -17.90
N ASP A 49 -18.66 -8.26 -18.70
CA ASP A 49 -18.79 -8.52 -20.14
C ASP A 49 -17.47 -8.34 -20.89
N VAL A 50 -16.70 -7.30 -20.54
CA VAL A 50 -15.37 -7.08 -21.15
C VAL A 50 -14.39 -8.19 -20.77
N ILE A 51 -14.46 -8.75 -19.55
CA ILE A 51 -13.66 -9.92 -19.17
C ILE A 51 -14.04 -11.10 -20.06
N VAL A 52 -15.33 -11.37 -20.21
CA VAL A 52 -15.86 -12.46 -21.04
C VAL A 52 -15.40 -12.33 -22.49
N ASP A 53 -15.57 -11.15 -23.08
CA ASP A 53 -15.18 -10.87 -24.46
C ASP A 53 -13.68 -11.07 -24.69
N ARG A 54 -12.84 -10.61 -23.75
CA ARG A 54 -11.39 -10.78 -23.83
C ARG A 54 -10.95 -12.23 -23.68
N VAL A 55 -11.65 -13.03 -22.86
CA VAL A 55 -11.40 -14.47 -22.80
C VAL A 55 -11.73 -15.10 -24.14
N PHE A 56 -12.93 -14.85 -24.69
CA PHE A 56 -13.35 -15.45 -25.97
C PHE A 56 -12.55 -14.96 -27.18
N ALA A 57 -11.94 -13.78 -27.12
CA ALA A 57 -11.02 -13.30 -28.14
C ALA A 57 -9.69 -14.08 -28.19
N GLN A 58 -9.32 -14.73 -27.09
CA GLN A 58 -8.04 -15.46 -26.95
C GLN A 58 -8.22 -16.98 -26.94
N VAL A 59 -9.38 -17.48 -26.50
CA VAL A 59 -9.71 -18.90 -26.57
C VAL A 59 -9.89 -19.29 -28.04
N SER A 60 -8.96 -20.08 -28.56
CA SER A 60 -9.01 -20.69 -29.88
C SER A 60 -9.39 -22.17 -29.81
N ASP A 61 -9.82 -22.73 -30.95
CA ASP A 61 -10.07 -24.18 -31.04
C ASP A 61 -8.79 -24.98 -30.75
N PRO A 62 -8.91 -26.18 -30.13
CA PRO A 62 -7.77 -27.03 -29.85
C PRO A 62 -7.01 -27.38 -31.14
N SER A 63 -5.72 -27.10 -31.18
CA SER A 63 -4.82 -27.60 -32.22
C SER A 63 -4.08 -28.84 -31.70
N PRO A 64 -3.41 -29.63 -32.57
CA PRO A 64 -2.54 -30.72 -32.12
C PRO A 64 -1.48 -30.28 -31.10
N ASP A 65 -1.10 -29.00 -31.14
CA ASP A 65 -0.08 -28.40 -30.29
C ASP A 65 -0.64 -27.82 -28.99
N ILE A 66 -1.94 -27.48 -28.94
CA ILE A 66 -2.61 -26.88 -27.77
C ILE A 66 -3.59 -27.88 -27.16
N ARG A 67 -3.18 -28.49 -26.04
CA ARG A 67 -3.98 -29.48 -25.30
C ARG A 67 -5.13 -28.87 -24.47
N GLY A 68 -5.23 -27.55 -24.43
CA GLY A 68 -6.23 -26.80 -23.67
C GLY A 68 -5.74 -25.40 -23.34
N HIS A 69 -6.62 -24.57 -22.78
CA HIS A 69 -6.31 -23.21 -22.37
C HIS A 69 -6.22 -23.10 -20.85
N VAL A 70 -5.26 -22.31 -20.37
CA VAL A 70 -5.19 -21.88 -18.96
C VAL A 70 -5.54 -20.40 -18.91
N ILE A 71 -6.69 -20.08 -18.32
CA ILE A 71 -7.19 -18.70 -18.18
C ILE A 71 -6.72 -18.13 -16.85
N LEU A 72 -6.07 -16.97 -16.87
CA LEU A 72 -5.66 -16.25 -15.67
C LEU A 72 -6.80 -15.35 -15.15
N LEU A 73 -7.16 -15.49 -13.87
CA LEU A 73 -8.10 -14.61 -13.17
C LEU A 73 -7.60 -14.35 -11.74
N HIS A 74 -8.02 -13.24 -11.13
CA HIS A 74 -7.59 -12.83 -9.79
C HIS A 74 -8.76 -12.79 -8.79
N ASP A 75 -8.53 -13.32 -7.59
CA ASP A 75 -9.48 -13.33 -6.46
C ASP A 75 -9.11 -12.33 -5.34
N SER A 76 -8.00 -11.61 -5.49
CA SER A 76 -7.47 -10.66 -4.50
C SER A 76 -6.93 -9.36 -5.13
N GLY A 77 -6.35 -8.46 -4.32
CA GLY A 77 -5.82 -7.16 -4.82
C GLY A 77 -6.86 -6.05 -4.97
N GLY A 78 -7.88 -6.03 -4.10
CA GLY A 78 -8.97 -5.05 -4.07
C GLY A 78 -10.31 -5.64 -4.47
N ASP A 79 -11.22 -4.80 -5.01
CA ASP A 79 -12.53 -5.26 -5.47
C ASP A 79 -12.39 -6.15 -6.72
N ARG A 80 -12.93 -7.38 -6.63
CA ARG A 80 -12.96 -8.40 -7.68
C ARG A 80 -14.39 -8.83 -8.04
N SER A 81 -15.39 -8.04 -7.65
CA SER A 81 -16.81 -8.32 -7.94
C SER A 81 -17.08 -8.56 -9.42
N GLN A 82 -16.43 -7.81 -10.32
CA GLN A 82 -16.57 -7.98 -11.78
C GLN A 82 -15.95 -9.30 -12.28
N THR A 83 -14.80 -9.70 -11.75
CA THR A 83 -14.19 -11.01 -12.07
C THR A 83 -15.15 -12.14 -11.66
N VAL A 84 -15.70 -12.08 -10.45
CA VAL A 84 -16.67 -13.08 -9.95
C VAL A 84 -17.95 -13.07 -10.79
N ALA A 85 -18.46 -11.89 -11.17
CA ALA A 85 -19.65 -11.76 -11.99
C ALA A 85 -19.48 -12.29 -13.42
N ALA A 86 -18.26 -12.34 -13.95
CA ALA A 86 -17.96 -12.93 -15.25
C ALA A 86 -18.01 -14.47 -15.24
N LEU A 87 -17.77 -15.12 -14.10
CA LEU A 87 -17.62 -16.57 -13.99
C LEU A 87 -18.83 -17.38 -14.50
N PRO A 88 -20.09 -17.07 -14.13
CA PRO A 88 -21.23 -17.85 -14.60
C PRO A 88 -21.32 -17.88 -16.13
N LYS A 89 -21.21 -16.71 -16.76
CA LYS A 89 -21.25 -16.58 -18.23
C LYS A 89 -20.09 -17.31 -18.90
N LEU A 90 -18.87 -17.13 -18.38
CA LEU A 90 -17.69 -17.85 -18.89
C LEU A 90 -17.87 -19.36 -18.84
N ILE A 91 -18.31 -19.90 -17.69
CA ILE A 91 -18.46 -21.33 -17.48
C ILE A 91 -19.55 -21.90 -18.41
N ASP A 92 -20.69 -21.24 -18.49
CA ASP A 92 -21.82 -21.71 -19.30
C ASP A 92 -21.49 -21.66 -20.80
N ASP A 93 -20.92 -20.54 -21.27
CA ASP A 93 -20.60 -20.35 -22.69
C ASP A 93 -19.43 -21.27 -23.14
N LEU A 94 -18.43 -21.50 -22.28
CA LEU A 94 -17.33 -22.45 -22.58
C LEU A 94 -17.84 -23.90 -22.60
N ARG A 95 -18.70 -24.29 -21.66
CA ARG A 95 -19.35 -25.62 -21.70
C ARG A 95 -20.22 -25.80 -22.93
N ALA A 96 -20.96 -24.77 -23.34
CA ALA A 96 -21.77 -24.80 -24.56
C ALA A 96 -20.92 -24.99 -25.83
N LYS A 97 -19.65 -24.55 -25.80
CA LYS A 97 -18.66 -24.79 -26.85
C LYS A 97 -17.95 -26.16 -26.76
N GLY A 98 -18.28 -26.97 -25.76
CA GLY A 98 -17.73 -28.32 -25.58
C GLY A 98 -16.42 -28.38 -24.78
N TYR A 99 -16.05 -27.31 -24.07
CA TYR A 99 -14.90 -27.34 -23.17
C TYR A 99 -15.27 -27.96 -21.81
N ASP A 100 -14.35 -28.77 -21.29
CA ASP A 100 -14.38 -29.26 -19.91
C ASP A 100 -13.44 -28.44 -19.02
N PHE A 101 -13.88 -28.17 -17.80
CA PHE A 101 -13.05 -27.53 -16.78
C PHE A 101 -12.36 -28.59 -15.94
N VAL A 102 -11.04 -28.60 -16.00
CA VAL A 102 -10.17 -29.55 -15.31
C VAL A 102 -9.19 -28.80 -14.41
N THR A 103 -8.66 -29.50 -13.41
CA THR A 103 -7.58 -28.94 -12.61
C THR A 103 -6.26 -28.92 -13.39
N VAL A 104 -5.35 -28.01 -13.06
CA VAL A 104 -4.00 -28.02 -13.65
C VAL A 104 -3.27 -29.34 -13.33
N SER A 105 -3.56 -29.96 -12.18
CA SER A 105 -3.05 -31.29 -11.85
C SER A 105 -3.51 -32.36 -12.84
N GLU A 106 -4.76 -32.33 -13.28
CA GLU A 106 -5.26 -33.27 -14.30
C GLU A 106 -4.56 -33.06 -15.65
N LEU A 107 -4.39 -31.80 -16.08
CA LEU A 107 -3.63 -31.47 -17.29
C LEU A 107 -2.17 -31.95 -17.21
N ALA A 108 -1.57 -31.91 -16.01
CA ALA A 108 -0.22 -32.39 -15.75
C ALA A 108 -0.13 -33.91 -15.49
N GLY A 109 -1.25 -34.64 -15.49
CA GLY A 109 -1.29 -36.08 -15.17
C GLY A 109 -0.93 -36.41 -13.72
N LEU A 110 -1.09 -35.46 -12.80
CA LEU A 110 -0.82 -35.61 -11.37
C LEU A 110 -2.10 -35.92 -10.59
N THR A 111 -2.01 -36.82 -9.62
CA THR A 111 -3.08 -37.00 -8.64
C THR A 111 -3.16 -35.80 -7.69
N ARG A 112 -4.31 -35.62 -7.03
CA ARG A 112 -4.48 -34.58 -6.00
C ARG A 112 -3.38 -34.62 -4.94
N ASP A 113 -3.03 -35.81 -4.45
CA ASP A 113 -2.01 -35.99 -3.42
C ASP A 113 -0.59 -35.74 -3.93
N GLN A 114 -0.34 -35.93 -5.24
CA GLN A 114 0.94 -35.56 -5.85
C GLN A 114 1.05 -34.05 -6.03
N ALA A 115 -0.03 -33.39 -6.46
CA ALA A 115 -0.06 -31.94 -6.66
C ALA A 115 -0.05 -31.17 -5.32
N MET A 116 -0.80 -31.65 -4.34
CA MET A 116 -0.94 -31.07 -3.01
C MET A 116 -0.80 -32.16 -1.93
N PRO A 117 0.43 -32.59 -1.61
CA PRO A 117 0.67 -33.59 -0.59
C PRO A 117 0.10 -33.18 0.76
N PRO A 118 -0.52 -34.11 1.51
CA PRO A 118 -1.02 -33.81 2.85
C PRO A 118 0.13 -33.38 3.75
N VAL A 119 -0.10 -32.32 4.52
CA VAL A 119 0.89 -31.82 5.48
C VAL A 119 0.87 -32.74 6.70
N PRO A 120 2.04 -33.21 7.20
CA PRO A 120 2.10 -34.03 8.41
C PRO A 120 1.44 -33.31 9.60
N PRO A 121 0.67 -34.01 10.46
CA PRO A 121 -0.07 -33.40 11.58
C PRO A 121 0.81 -32.60 12.57
N GLN A 122 2.11 -32.89 12.60
CA GLN A 122 3.08 -32.27 13.51
C GLN A 122 3.95 -31.21 12.81
N SER A 123 3.61 -30.79 11.58
CA SER A 123 4.38 -29.75 10.91
C SER A 123 4.14 -28.38 11.56
N LEU A 124 5.23 -27.64 11.79
CA LEU A 124 5.18 -26.25 12.26
C LEU A 124 4.34 -25.35 11.35
N GLY A 125 4.10 -25.74 10.09
CA GLY A 125 3.32 -24.97 9.11
C GLY A 125 1.86 -24.74 9.51
N HIS A 126 1.25 -25.67 10.26
CA HIS A 126 -0.13 -25.51 10.73
C HIS A 126 -0.27 -24.50 11.88
N PHE A 127 0.74 -24.43 12.77
CA PHE A 127 0.69 -23.56 13.94
C PHE A 127 1.15 -22.13 13.64
N VAL A 128 2.00 -21.94 12.62
CA VAL A 128 2.60 -20.64 12.31
C VAL A 128 1.78 -19.85 11.29
N SER A 129 1.21 -20.49 10.26
CA SER A 129 0.66 -19.75 9.11
C SER A 129 -0.49 -18.81 9.47
N LEU A 130 -1.61 -19.31 10.00
CA LEU A 130 -2.79 -18.47 10.19
C LEU A 130 -2.60 -17.37 11.26
N PRO A 131 -2.08 -17.64 12.48
CA PRO A 131 -1.91 -16.58 13.49
C PRO A 131 -0.87 -15.54 13.09
N VAL A 132 0.24 -15.94 12.46
CA VAL A 132 1.30 -15.00 12.06
C VAL A 132 0.84 -14.13 10.91
N PHE A 133 0.26 -14.69 9.84
CA PHE A 133 -0.25 -13.88 8.74
C PHE A 133 -1.36 -12.93 9.20
N THR A 134 -2.21 -13.38 10.11
CA THR A 134 -3.23 -12.52 10.73
C THR A 134 -2.60 -11.38 11.53
N ALA A 135 -1.62 -11.68 12.40
CA ALA A 135 -0.94 -10.69 13.23
C ALA A 135 -0.19 -9.65 12.37
N VAL A 136 0.51 -10.08 11.33
CA VAL A 136 1.19 -9.20 10.37
C VAL A 136 0.18 -8.34 9.63
N GLY A 137 -0.94 -8.92 9.20
CA GLY A 137 -2.03 -8.18 8.55
C GLY A 137 -2.63 -7.10 9.45
N VAL A 138 -2.95 -7.44 10.71
CA VAL A 138 -3.47 -6.48 11.70
C VAL A 138 -2.45 -5.38 11.98
N LEU A 139 -1.18 -5.73 12.17
CA LEU A 139 -0.12 -4.76 12.39
C LEU A 139 -0.01 -3.77 11.21
N GLY A 140 -0.07 -4.26 9.97
CA GLY A 140 -0.07 -3.42 8.78
C GLY A 140 -1.25 -2.43 8.76
N HIS A 141 -2.45 -2.89 9.10
CA HIS A 141 -3.63 -2.02 9.19
C HIS A 141 -3.50 -0.96 10.28
N VAL A 142 -3.01 -1.33 11.47
CA VAL A 142 -2.76 -0.40 12.58
C VAL A 142 -1.75 0.66 12.19
N LEU A 143 -0.61 0.26 11.60
CA LEU A 143 0.42 1.20 11.16
C LEU A 143 -0.11 2.16 10.09
N THR A 144 -0.87 1.65 9.12
CA THR A 144 -1.49 2.47 8.07
C THR A 144 -2.46 3.48 8.66
N PHE A 145 -3.32 3.05 9.59
CA PHE A 145 -4.26 3.94 10.28
C PHE A 145 -3.55 5.04 11.08
N LEU A 146 -2.51 4.68 11.86
CA LEU A 146 -1.73 5.65 12.63
C LEU A 146 -1.01 6.65 11.73
N PHE A 147 -0.44 6.20 10.62
CA PHE A 147 0.26 7.05 9.66
C PHE A 147 -0.66 8.12 9.05
N PHE A 148 -1.83 7.71 8.53
CA PHE A 148 -2.80 8.66 7.98
C PHE A 148 -3.38 9.59 9.04
N THR A 149 -3.63 9.09 10.25
CA THR A 149 -4.11 9.90 11.37
C THR A 149 -3.09 10.98 11.75
N ALA A 150 -1.80 10.61 11.85
CA ALA A 150 -0.72 11.55 12.15
C ALA A 150 -0.57 12.64 11.09
N ILE A 151 -0.65 12.28 9.80
CA ILE A 151 -0.64 13.24 8.69
C ILE A 151 -1.82 14.21 8.81
N TRP A 152 -3.03 13.69 9.03
CA TRP A 152 -4.24 14.50 9.15
C TRP A 152 -4.14 15.50 10.31
N LEU A 153 -3.70 15.04 11.48
CA LEU A 153 -3.48 15.89 12.65
C LEU A 153 -2.40 16.95 12.39
N GLY A 154 -1.31 16.58 11.70
CA GLY A 154 -0.25 17.49 11.30
C GLY A 154 -0.75 18.61 10.38
N VAL A 155 -1.47 18.25 9.32
CA VAL A 155 -2.07 19.19 8.36
C VAL A 155 -3.08 20.10 9.07
N ALA A 156 -3.98 19.54 9.86
CA ALA A 156 -4.97 20.31 10.60
C ALA A 156 -4.32 21.33 11.55
N ARG A 157 -3.25 20.94 12.26
CA ARG A 157 -2.50 21.85 13.14
C ARG A 157 -1.86 23.00 12.37
N VAL A 158 -1.21 22.72 11.24
CA VAL A 158 -0.57 23.77 10.41
C VAL A 158 -1.62 24.74 9.87
N LEU A 159 -2.75 24.24 9.39
CA LEU A 159 -3.85 25.08 8.92
C LEU A 159 -4.43 25.95 10.05
N PHE A 160 -4.64 25.38 11.23
CA PHE A 160 -5.15 26.10 12.39
C PHE A 160 -4.21 27.23 12.84
N LEU A 161 -2.92 26.93 13.03
CA LEU A 161 -1.93 27.94 13.42
C LEU A 161 -1.75 29.01 12.35
N SER A 162 -1.77 28.63 11.07
CA SER A 162 -1.70 29.58 9.96
C SER A 162 -2.92 30.50 9.94
N ALA A 163 -4.12 29.96 10.17
CA ALA A 163 -5.35 30.74 10.24
C ALA A 163 -5.33 31.74 11.41
N ILE A 164 -4.89 31.31 12.60
CA ILE A 164 -4.71 32.20 13.76
C ILE A 164 -3.65 33.27 13.46
N GLY A 165 -2.51 32.89 12.90
CA GLY A 165 -1.43 33.82 12.54
C GLY A 165 -1.88 34.88 11.54
N LEU A 166 -2.62 34.47 10.49
CA LEU A 166 -3.21 35.39 9.51
C LEU A 166 -4.24 36.32 10.14
N ARG A 167 -5.08 35.81 11.05
CA ARG A 167 -6.05 36.63 11.80
C ARG A 167 -5.35 37.63 12.71
N ASN A 168 -4.30 37.21 13.43
CA ASN A 168 -3.53 38.09 14.31
C ASN A 168 -2.83 39.19 13.52
N ARG A 169 -2.18 38.84 12.39
CA ARG A 169 -1.54 39.81 11.50
C ARG A 169 -2.54 40.84 10.95
N ARG A 170 -3.74 40.38 10.56
CA ARG A 170 -4.82 41.28 10.12
C ARG A 170 -5.34 42.17 11.25
N ALA A 171 -5.42 41.67 12.47
CA ALA A 171 -5.83 42.44 13.64
C ALA A 171 -4.77 43.47 14.03
N GLU A 172 -3.49 43.10 13.98
CA GLU A 172 -2.35 43.97 14.28
C GLU A 172 -2.17 45.07 13.24
N ALA A 173 -2.36 44.78 11.94
CA ALA A 173 -2.38 45.81 10.90
C ALA A 173 -3.51 46.85 11.09
N ARG A 174 -4.54 46.53 11.89
CA ARG A 174 -5.62 47.45 12.26
C ARG A 174 -5.38 48.13 13.62
N ARG A 175 -4.34 47.74 14.37
CA ARG A 175 -3.99 48.41 15.62
C ARG A 175 -3.33 49.73 15.30
N VAL A 176 -3.86 50.80 15.88
CA VAL A 176 -3.18 52.09 15.91
C VAL A 176 -2.08 51.98 16.96
N ALA A 177 -0.85 52.35 16.60
CA ALA A 177 0.24 52.44 17.56
C ALA A 177 -0.18 53.39 18.69
N PRO A 178 0.03 53.02 19.97
CA PRO A 178 -0.27 53.93 21.07
C PRO A 178 0.51 55.23 20.86
N LEU A 179 -0.16 56.37 21.09
CA LEU A 179 0.48 57.67 21.10
C LEU A 179 1.53 57.65 22.20
N LEU A 180 2.81 57.62 21.81
CA LEU A 180 3.90 57.83 22.74
C LEU A 180 3.93 59.32 23.10
N PRO A 181 4.06 59.70 24.38
CA PRO A 181 4.27 61.09 24.74
C PRO A 181 5.55 61.62 24.07
N ASP A 182 5.58 62.91 23.73
CA ASP A 182 6.75 63.56 23.10
C ASP A 182 8.01 63.47 23.99
N ALA A 183 7.81 63.34 25.30
CA ALA A 183 8.86 63.03 26.26
C ALA A 183 8.84 61.52 26.58
N PRO A 184 10.01 60.86 26.60
CA PRO A 184 10.10 59.46 27.01
C PRO A 184 9.46 59.26 28.39
N PRO A 185 8.52 58.31 28.56
CA PRO A 185 7.89 58.09 29.86
C PRO A 185 8.93 57.58 30.87
N LEU A 186 8.74 57.95 32.14
CA LEU A 186 9.57 57.46 33.24
C LEU A 186 9.46 55.94 33.32
N GLN A 187 10.58 55.25 33.10
CA GLN A 187 10.62 53.80 33.11
C GLN A 187 11.14 53.29 34.46
N THR A 188 10.40 52.35 35.05
CA THR A 188 10.87 51.62 36.24
C THR A 188 11.45 50.29 35.80
N VAL A 189 12.73 50.06 36.05
CA VAL A 189 13.39 48.79 35.75
C VAL A 189 13.38 47.91 36.99
N LEU A 190 12.71 46.75 36.92
CA LEU A 190 12.75 45.75 37.98
C LEU A 190 13.86 44.74 37.69
N ILE A 191 14.86 44.67 38.57
CA ILE A 191 15.97 43.72 38.45
C ILE A 191 15.76 42.59 39.47
N PRO A 192 15.42 41.36 39.03
CA PRO A 192 15.38 40.22 39.94
C PRO A 192 16.81 39.88 40.39
N ALA A 193 17.08 40.02 41.68
CA ALA A 193 18.40 39.81 42.27
C ALA A 193 18.37 38.62 43.23
N HIS A 194 18.75 37.43 42.75
CA HIS A 194 18.91 36.26 43.62
C HIS A 194 20.20 35.51 43.29
N ASN A 195 21.17 35.57 44.21
CA ASN A 195 22.41 34.78 44.22
C ASN A 195 23.30 34.85 42.95
N GLU A 196 23.21 35.93 42.16
CA GLU A 196 24.04 36.18 40.96
C GLU A 196 24.76 37.54 41.03
N ALA A 197 25.58 37.74 42.07
CA ALA A 197 26.19 39.05 42.38
C ALA A 197 26.95 39.69 41.20
N LYS A 198 27.65 38.90 40.38
CA LYS A 198 28.39 39.42 39.21
C LYS A 198 27.47 39.91 38.09
N VAL A 199 26.31 39.26 37.89
CA VAL A 199 25.34 39.61 36.84
C VAL A 199 24.55 40.84 37.26
N ILE A 200 24.17 40.92 38.55
CA ILE A 200 23.44 42.06 39.10
C ILE A 200 24.25 43.35 38.95
N VAL A 201 25.55 43.34 39.30
CA VAL A 201 26.41 44.52 39.16
C VAL A 201 26.55 44.95 37.70
N GLY A 202 26.71 43.98 36.78
CA GLY A 202 26.76 44.27 35.34
C GLY A 202 25.47 44.89 34.80
N ALA A 203 24.31 44.38 35.22
CA ALA A 203 23.00 44.88 34.83
C ALA A 203 22.75 46.30 35.36
N VAL A 204 23.06 46.56 36.64
CA VAL A 204 22.97 47.90 37.23
C VAL A 204 23.87 48.89 36.50
N ASN A 205 25.13 48.53 36.23
CA ASN A 205 26.06 49.40 35.52
C ASN A 205 25.59 49.71 34.09
N HIS A 206 24.99 48.75 33.38
CA HIS A 206 24.41 49.00 32.05
C HIS A 206 23.19 49.92 32.10
N ILE A 207 22.32 49.77 33.10
CA ILE A 207 21.15 50.64 33.27
C ILE A 207 21.60 52.07 33.61
N LEU A 208 22.60 52.22 34.49
CA LEU A 208 23.17 53.52 34.83
C LEU A 208 23.92 54.17 33.66
N ALA A 209 24.44 53.38 32.72
CA ALA A 209 25.07 53.85 31.50
C ALA A 209 24.08 54.11 30.36
N SER A 210 22.78 53.90 30.57
CA SER A 210 21.76 54.17 29.57
C SER A 210 21.65 55.68 29.30
N ASP A 211 21.52 56.03 28.03
CA ASP A 211 21.31 57.38 27.50
C ASP A 211 19.82 57.78 27.45
N TYR A 212 18.96 57.06 28.16
CA TYR A 212 17.54 57.36 28.21
C TYR A 212 17.32 58.74 28.89
N PRO A 213 16.62 59.69 28.25
CA PRO A 213 16.43 61.02 28.82
C PRO A 213 15.61 60.95 30.13
N ASN A 214 16.08 61.67 31.15
CA ASN A 214 15.37 61.79 32.44
C ASN A 214 14.09 62.63 32.32
#